data_AF-A0A6S7CS34-F1
#
_entry.id   AF-A0A6S7CS34-F1
#
_cell.length_a   1.000
_cell.length_b   1.000
_cell.length_c   1.000
_cell.angle_alpha   90.00
_cell.angle_beta   90.00
_cell.angle_gamma   90.00
#
_symmetry.space_group_name_H-M   'P 1'
#
loop_
_entity.id
_entity.type
_entity.pdbx_description
1 polymer ?
#
loop_
_entity_poly.entity_id
_entity_poly.type
_entity_poly.pdbx_seq_one_letter_code
_entity_poly.pdbx_strand_id
1 'polypeptide(L)' 'MQTRDTEEVIYRMTITVKGRVIRRPDGRPFRIVLRKKKAN' A
#
# COMPACT_ATOMS: atom_id res chain seq x y z
N MET A 1 15.60 18.50 -0.59
CA MET A 1 15.64 17.30 0.28
C MET A 1 14.21 16.78 0.41
N GLN A 2 13.91 15.63 -0.19
CA GLN A 2 12.57 15.05 -0.16
C GLN A 2 12.47 14.19 1.11
N THR A 3 11.69 14.64 2.09
CA THR A 3 11.40 13.90 3.32
C THR A 3 10.63 12.64 2.93
N ARG A 4 11.36 11.55 2.68
CA ARG A 4 10.76 10.25 2.44
C ARG A 4 10.33 9.73 3.80
N ASP A 5 9.09 10.02 4.18
CA ASP A 5 8.36 9.13 5.08
C ASP A 5 8.30 7.78 4.36
N THR A 6 9.34 6.97 4.56
CA THR A 6 9.52 5.66 3.95
C THR A 6 8.49 4.73 4.57
N GLU A 7 7.26 4.78 4.04
CA GLU A 7 6.27 3.73 4.26
C GLU A 7 6.91 2.41 3.82
N GLU A 8 7.28 1.58 4.80
CA GLU A 8 7.92 0.30 4.55
C GLU A 8 6.87 -0.68 4.05
N VAL A 9 6.94 -1.02 2.76
CA VAL A 9 6.01 -1.95 2.13
C VAL A 9 6.40 -3.36 2.54
N ILE A 10 5.55 -4.01 3.34
CA ILE A 10 5.79 -5.40 3.75
C ILE A 10 5.31 -6.38 2.68
N TYR A 11 4.16 -6.09 2.06
CA TYR A 11 3.53 -7.01 1.10
C TYR A 11 2.90 -6.29 -0.09
N ARG A 12 2.90 -6.97 -1.25
CA ARG A 12 2.18 -6.60 -2.47
C ARG A 12 1.13 -7.68 -2.76
N MET A 13 -0.10 -7.29 -3.06
CA MET A 13 -1.18 -8.25 -3.28
C MET A 13 -2.23 -7.76 -4.29
N THR A 14 -3.01 -8.72 -4.78
CA THR A 14 -4.23 -8.51 -5.57
C THR A 14 -5.42 -8.75 -4.64
N ILE A 15 -6.37 -7.81 -4.59
CA ILE A 15 -7.56 -7.93 -3.74
C ILE A 15 -8.72 -8.43 -4.59
N THR A 16 -9.39 -9.49 -4.13
CA THR A 16 -10.61 -10.03 -4.75
C THR A 16 -11.76 -9.91 -3.77
N VAL A 17 -12.86 -9.28 -4.18
CA VAL A 17 -14.08 -9.13 -3.37
C VAL A 17 -15.24 -9.73 -4.16
N LYS A 18 -15.93 -10.70 -3.57
CA LYS A 18 -17.08 -11.41 -4.19
C LYS A 18 -16.77 -11.90 -5.62
N GLY A 19 -15.59 -12.50 -5.81
CA GLY A 19 -15.14 -13.02 -7.10
C GLY A 19 -14.66 -11.97 -8.11
N ARG A 20 -14.70 -10.67 -7.77
CA ARG A 20 -14.20 -9.59 -8.63
C ARG A 20 -12.86 -9.06 -8.12
N VAL A 21 -11.87 -9.04 -9.00
CA VAL A 21 -10.57 -8.42 -8.70
C VAL A 21 -10.73 -6.91 -8.69
N ILE A 22 -10.38 -6.29 -7.56
CA ILE A 22 -10.26 -4.84 -7.47
C ILE A 22 -8.91 -4.47 -8.07
N ARG A 23 -8.94 -3.55 -9.05
CA ARG A 23 -7.74 -3.00 -9.68
C ARG A 23 -7.59 -1.56 -9.26
N ARG A 24 -6.35 -1.13 -9.01
CA ARG A 24 -6.10 0.31 -8.87
C ARG A 24 -6.21 0.99 -10.23
N PRO A 25 -6.65 2.26 -10.26
CA PRO A 25 -6.67 3.06 -11.48
C PRO A 25 -5.29 3.16 -12.16
N ASP A 26 -4.21 3.10 -11.39
CA ASP A 26 -2.83 3.16 -11.87
C ASP A 26 -2.25 1.80 -12.29
N GLY A 27 -3.04 0.72 -12.21
CA GLY A 27 -2.61 -0.64 -12.52
C GLY A 27 -1.64 -1.27 -11.52
N ARG A 28 -1.26 -0.57 -10.43
CA ARG A 28 -0.28 -1.09 -9.47
C ARG A 28 -0.93 -1.99 -8.42
N PRO A 29 -0.29 -3.13 -8.04
CA PRO A 29 -0.80 -4.02 -6.99
C PRO A 29 -0.96 -3.30 -5.65
N PHE A 30 -1.97 -3.66 -4.84
CA PHE A 30 -2.17 -3.11 -3.50
C PHE A 30 -0.97 -3.41 -2.59
N ARG A 31 -0.75 -2.56 -1.58
CA ARG A 31 0.38 -2.66 -0.67
C ARG A 31 -0.08 -2.54 0.77
N ILE A 32 0.47 -3.39 1.64
CA ILE A 32 0.41 -3.20 3.09
C ILE A 32 1.70 -2.50 3.49
N VAL A 33 1.56 -1.38 4.20
CA VAL A 33 2.68 -0.55 4.64
C VAL A 33 2.71 -0.45 6.15
N LEU A 34 3.91 -0.45 6.73
CA LEU A 34 4.12 -0.01 8.11
C LEU A 34 4.24 1.51 8.11
N ARG A 35 3.32 2.16 8.82
CA ARG A 35 3.41 3.58 9.13
C ARG A 35 4.04 3.72 10.50
N LYS A 36 5.17 4.43 10.59
CA LYS A 36 5.70 4.84 11.90
C LYS A 36 4.67 5.76 12.54
N LYS A 37 4.21 5.43 13.74
CA LYS A 37 3.35 6.32 14.53
C LYS A 37 4.15 7.60 14.75
N LYS A 38 3.61 8.75 14.36
CA LYS A 38 4.25 10.04 14.63
C LYS A 38 4.41 10.13 16.15
N ALA A 39 5.66 10.15 16.63
CA ALA A 39 5.93 10.44 18.03
C ALA A 39 5.43 11.87 18.26
N ASN A 40 4.48 12.02 19.16
CA ASN A 40 3.93 13.30 19.56
C ASN A 40 4.86 13.96 20.57
#